data_AF-A0A0E2BDK4-F1
#
_entry.id   AF-A0A0E2BDK4-F1
#
_cell.length_a   1.000
_cell.length_b   1.000
_cell.length_c   1.000
_cell.angle_alpha   90.00
_cell.angle_beta   90.00
_cell.angle_gamma   90.00
#
_symmetry.space_group_name_H-M   'P 1'
#
loop_
_entity.id
_entity.type
_entity.pdbx_description
1 polymer ?
#
loop_
_entity_poly.entity_id
_entity_poly.type
_entity_poly.pdbx_seq_one_letter_code
_entity_poly.pdbx_strand_id
1 'polypeptide(L)'
;MQKKILGISAYYHDSAAALVVDGQILAAAQEERFTRKKHDSRFPVHAIESCLKEAGLTFSELDDVVFYDKPLVKFERLLETYLT
;
A
#
# COMPACT_ATOMS: atom_id res chain seq x y z
N MET A 1 2.76 -22.57 5.89
CA MET A 1 2.30 -21.44 6.71
C MET A 1 1.47 -20.55 5.82
N GLN A 2 0.42 -19.95 6.37
CA GLN A 2 -0.46 -19.04 5.65
C GLN A 2 0.26 -17.70 5.43
N LYS A 3 0.45 -17.30 4.18
CA LYS A 3 1.26 -16.13 3.80
C LYS A 3 0.42 -14.85 3.88
N LYS A 4 0.86 -13.88 4.69
CA LYS A 4 0.19 -12.61 4.99
C LYS A 4 0.99 -11.44 4.43
N ILE A 5 0.42 -10.77 3.43
CA ILE A 5 1.10 -9.72 2.67
C ILE A 5 0.31 -8.43 2.78
N LEU A 6 0.98 -7.35 3.20
CA LEU A 6 0.42 -6.00 3.21
C LEU A 6 0.89 -5.24 1.95
N GLY A 7 -0.05 -4.92 1.06
CA GLY A 7 0.17 -4.05 -0.09
C GLY A 7 -0.10 -2.59 0.25
N ILE A 8 0.78 -1.69 -0.19
CA ILE A 8 0.70 -0.24 0.05
C ILE A 8 0.71 0.51 -1.29
N SER A 9 -0.23 1.46 -1.41
CA SER A 9 -0.24 2.51 -2.43
C SER A 9 -0.07 3.86 -1.75
N ALA A 10 0.88 4.68 -2.22
CA ALA A 10 1.19 6.00 -1.66
C ALA A 10 1.97 6.87 -2.67
N TYR A 11 2.01 8.18 -2.41
CA TYR A 11 2.84 9.19 -3.07
C TYR A 11 2.55 9.51 -4.54
N TYR A 12 1.36 9.19 -5.04
CA TYR A 12 0.99 9.50 -6.42
C TYR A 12 -0.43 10.04 -6.57
N HIS A 13 -1.45 9.18 -6.51
CA HIS A 13 -2.86 9.56 -6.63
C HIS A 13 -3.56 9.44 -5.28
N ASP A 14 -4.08 8.26 -5.02
CA ASP A 14 -4.81 7.93 -3.81
C ASP A 14 -4.00 6.90 -3.04
N SER A 15 -3.76 7.20 -1.77
CA SER A 15 -3.12 6.25 -0.88
C SER A 15 -4.13 5.26 -0.32
N ALA A 16 -3.69 4.01 -0.21
CA ALA A 16 -4.52 2.89 0.18
C ALA A 16 -3.66 1.74 0.71
N ALA A 17 -4.29 0.84 1.46
CA ALA A 17 -3.68 -0.40 1.91
C ALA A 17 -4.61 -1.58 1.60
N ALA A 18 -4.01 -2.74 1.31
CA ALA A 18 -4.73 -3.99 1.14
C ALA A 18 -3.96 -5.13 1.81
N LEU A 19 -4.65 -5.96 2.57
CA LEU A 19 -4.11 -7.12 3.23
C LEU A 19 -4.57 -8.38 2.50
N VAL A 20 -3.61 -9.19 2.05
CA VAL A 20 -3.84 -10.45 1.36
C VAL A 20 -3.32 -11.59 2.23
N VAL A 21 -4.14 -12.62 2.40
CA VAL A 21 -3.83 -13.80 3.20
C VAL A 21 -4.09 -15.05 2.35
N ASP A 22 -3.05 -15.83 2.06
CA ASP A 22 -3.12 -17.00 1.16
C ASP A 22 -3.82 -16.72 -0.19
N GLY A 23 -3.54 -15.55 -0.77
CA GLY A 23 -4.12 -15.13 -2.04
C GLY A 23 -5.54 -14.59 -1.96
N GLN A 24 -6.15 -14.53 -0.78
CA GLN A 24 -7.46 -13.90 -0.56
C GLN A 24 -7.31 -12.51 0.02
N ILE A 25 -8.08 -11.54 -0.51
CA ILE A 25 -8.12 -10.19 0.04
C ILE A 25 -8.97 -10.24 1.31
N LEU A 26 -8.33 -10.01 2.46
CA LEU A 26 -9.00 -10.04 3.75
C LEU A 26 -9.53 -8.66 4.15
N ALA A 27 -8.79 -7.60 3.80
CA ALA A 27 -9.21 -6.22 4.01
C ALA A 27 -8.56 -5.29 2.98
N ALA A 28 -9.25 -4.21 2.62
CA ALA A 28 -8.70 -3.15 1.77
C ALA A 28 -9.39 -1.82 2.07
N ALA A 29 -8.62 -0.75 2.20
CA ALA A 29 -9.14 0.55 2.54
C ALA A 29 -8.38 1.69 1.84
N GLN A 30 -9.10 2.76 1.51
CA GLN A 30 -8.53 4.00 0.98
C GLN A 30 -8.37 5.03 2.10
N GLU A 31 -7.20 5.69 2.14
CA GLU A 31 -6.84 6.64 3.20
C GLU A 31 -7.79 7.85 3.26
N GLU A 32 -8.27 8.31 2.10
CA GLU A 32 -9.18 9.46 2.00
C GLU A 32 -10.49 9.27 2.77
N ARG A 33 -10.93 8.02 3.01
CA ARG A 33 -12.13 7.71 3.80
C ARG A 33 -11.94 8.08 5.27
N PHE A 34 -10.72 8.01 5.76
CA PHE A 34 -10.37 8.36 7.14
C PHE A 34 -9.95 9.83 7.25
N THR A 35 -9.12 10.31 6.33
CA THR A 35 -8.61 11.68 6.39
C THR A 35 -9.62 12.72 5.92
N ARG A 36 -10.65 12.30 5.18
CA ARG A 36 -11.64 13.15 4.49
C ARG A 36 -11.00 14.19 3.56
N LYS A 37 -9.78 13.91 3.11
CA LYS A 37 -9.10 14.66 2.06
C LYS A 37 -9.20 13.85 0.79
N LYS A 38 -9.95 14.38 -0.18
CA LYS A 38 -10.11 13.74 -1.48
C LYS A 38 -8.73 13.57 -2.12
N HIS A 39 -8.44 12.38 -2.63
CA HIS A 39 -7.16 12.04 -3.24
C HIS A 39 -5.95 12.24 -2.32
N ASP A 40 -6.08 11.78 -1.06
CA ASP A 40 -4.96 11.84 -0.12
C ASP A 40 -3.82 10.92 -0.58
N SER A 41 -2.76 11.51 -1.11
CA SER A 41 -1.60 10.80 -1.65
C SER A 41 -0.51 10.50 -0.62
N ARG A 42 -0.71 10.85 0.65
CA ARG A 42 0.30 10.67 1.72
C ARG A 42 0.46 9.19 2.07
N PHE A 43 1.29 8.87 3.06
CA PHE A 43 1.41 7.49 3.52
C PHE A 43 0.10 7.03 4.19
N PRO A 44 -0.45 5.84 3.85
CA PRO A 44 -1.81 5.45 4.23
C PRO A 44 -1.86 4.82 5.64
N VAL A 45 -1.58 5.61 6.67
CA VAL A 45 -1.51 5.14 8.06
C VAL A 45 -2.84 4.54 8.51
N HIS A 46 -3.94 5.27 8.29
CA HIS A 46 -5.25 4.84 8.79
C HIS A 46 -5.78 3.63 8.03
N ALA A 47 -5.52 3.56 6.72
CA ALA A 47 -5.91 2.39 5.93
C ALA A 47 -5.14 1.13 6.37
N ILE A 48 -3.85 1.24 6.67
CA ILE A 48 -3.05 0.11 7.19
C ILE A 48 -3.61 -0.36 8.53
N GLU A 49 -3.83 0.57 9.47
CA GLU A 49 -4.39 0.26 10.79
C GLU A 49 -5.78 -0.39 10.67
N SER A 50 -6.63 0.12 9.79
CA SER A 50 -7.96 -0.45 9.53
C SER A 50 -7.87 -1.88 9.02
N CYS A 51 -6.99 -2.17 8.05
CA CYS A 51 -6.83 -3.50 7.49
C CYS A 51 -6.32 -4.51 8.52
N LEU A 52 -5.34 -4.12 9.33
CA LEU A 52 -4.81 -4.94 10.43
C LEU A 52 -5.87 -5.21 11.49
N LYS A 53 -6.63 -4.18 11.87
CA LYS A 53 -7.73 -4.30 12.83
C LYS A 53 -8.84 -5.22 12.34
N GLU A 54 -9.24 -5.10 11.07
CA GLU A 54 -10.28 -5.96 10.47
C GLU A 54 -9.84 -7.43 10.40
N ALA A 55 -8.56 -7.68 10.15
CA ALA A 55 -7.98 -9.01 10.14
C ALA A 55 -7.65 -9.57 11.53
N GLY A 56 -7.74 -8.76 12.59
CA GLY A 56 -7.29 -9.14 13.94
C GLY A 56 -5.79 -9.44 14.02
N LEU A 57 -4.98 -8.82 13.15
CA LEU A 57 -3.54 -9.05 13.06
C LEU A 57 -2.74 -7.88 13.63
N THR A 58 -1.55 -8.19 14.10
CA THR A 58 -0.51 -7.23 14.45
C THR A 58 0.53 -7.11 13.34
N PHE A 59 1.26 -6.00 13.31
CA PHE A 59 2.31 -5.77 12.30
C PHE A 59 3.39 -6.87 12.32
N SER A 60 3.71 -7.43 13.49
CA SER A 60 4.69 -8.52 13.65
C SER A 60 4.27 -9.85 13.03
N GLU A 61 3.00 -9.99 12.65
CA GLU A 61 2.48 -11.20 12.02
C GLU A 61 2.45 -11.14 10.50
N LEU A 62 2.85 -10.01 9.90
CA LEU A 62 3.00 -9.88 8.46
C LEU A 62 4.28 -10.56 8.00
N ASP A 63 4.20 -11.32 6.90
CA ASP A 63 5.37 -11.93 6.29
C ASP A 63 6.09 -10.93 5.35
N ASP A 64 5.32 -10.13 4.62
CA ASP A 64 5.82 -9.20 3.61
C ASP A 64 5.03 -7.88 3.61
N VAL A 65 5.73 -6.78 3.30
CA VAL A 65 5.13 -5.48 2.98
C VAL A 65 5.60 -5.05 1.59
N VAL A 66 4.65 -4.76 0.71
CA VAL A 66 4.92 -4.54 -0.72
C VAL A 66 4.43 -3.17 -1.13
N PHE A 67 5.27 -2.44 -1.87
CA PHE A 67 4.92 -1.17 -2.51
C PHE A 67 4.86 -1.36 -4.03
N TYR A 68 3.82 -0.82 -4.67
CA TYR A 68 3.55 -1.12 -6.09
C TYR A 68 4.56 -0.51 -7.07
N ASP A 69 5.21 0.60 -6.70
CA ASP A 69 6.14 1.31 -7.58
C ASP A 69 7.56 0.72 -7.46
N LYS A 70 8.24 0.61 -8.61
CA LYS A 70 9.66 0.23 -8.67
C LYS A 70 10.48 1.49 -8.91
N PRO A 71 11.05 2.12 -7.86
CA PRO A 71 11.65 3.45 -7.96
C PRO A 71 12.79 3.51 -8.99
N LEU A 72 13.56 2.44 -9.15
CA LEU A 72 14.67 2.37 -10.12
C LEU A 72 14.19 2.37 -11.58
N VAL A 73 13.15 1.59 -11.89
CA VAL A 73 12.59 1.54 -13.25
C VAL A 73 11.97 2.90 -13.62
N LYS A 74 11.31 3.55 -12.66
CA LYS A 74 10.79 4.91 -12.84
C LYS A 74 11.92 5.92 -13.07
N PHE A 75 13.02 5.79 -12.36
CA PHE A 75 14.19 6.65 -12.52
C PHE A 75 14.86 6.48 -13.88
N GLU A 76 15.08 5.25 -14.34
CA GLU A 76 15.63 4.95 -15.67
C GLU A 76 14.79 5.60 -16.77
N ARG A 77 13.45 5.46 -16.72
CA ARG A 77 12.55 6.08 -17.70
C ARG A 77 12.66 7.61 -17.73
N LEU A 78 12.86 8.25 -16.57
CA LEU A 78 13.05 9.70 -16.51
C LEU A 78 14.37 10.08 -17.17
N LEU A 79 15.45 9.35 -16.91
CA LEU A 79 16.75 9.60 -17.54
C LEU A 79 16.66 9.49 -19.07
N GLU A 80 16.07 8.42 -19.59
CA GLU A 80 15.87 8.24 -21.04
C GLU A 80 15.05 9.38 -21.67
N THR A 81 14.01 9.86 -20.98
CA THR A 81 13.13 10.92 -21.51
C THR A 81 13.81 12.30 -21.54
N TYR A 82 14.71 12.60 -20.60
CA TYR A 82 15.30 13.94 -20.46
C TYR A 82 16.73 14.06 -21.00
N LEU A 83 17.46 12.94 -21.15
CA LEU A 83 18.88 12.94 -21.53
C LEU A 83 19.15 12.37 -22.93
N THR A 84 18.13 11.88 -23.63
CA THR A 84 18.19 11.37 -25.02
C THR A 84 17.20 12.12 -25.88
#